data_AF-A0A8H2Y6P1-F1
#
_entry.id   AF-A0A8H2Y6P1-F1
#
_cell.length_a   1.000
_cell.length_b   1.000
_cell.length_c   1.000
_cell.angle_alpha   90.00
_cell.angle_beta   90.00
_cell.angle_gamma   90.00
#
_symmetry.space_group_name_H-M   'P 1'
#
loop_
_entity.id
_entity.type
_entity.pdbx_description
1 polymer ?
#
loop_
_entity_poly.entity_id
_entity_poly.type
_entity_poly.pdbx_seq_one_letter_code
_entity_poly.pdbx_strand_id
1 'polypeptide(L)'
;MSPSSQTTIIPHSQEPLVTHQYPSVSELDDLVLRSGKAQKAWKNVSLEDRLKIGQKFVEEFKAMDNDIPLELTKQMGRPVSQNAGEIRGTLERANYMLSIAEKSLAPVELKDTDKPGFKRYIKREPLGVVFVIAPWNFPFLTSINSVLPAIIAGAEFGHS
;
A
#
# COMPACT_ATOMS: atom_id res chain seq x y z
N MET A 1 -31.01 6.64 9.11
CA MET A 1 -30.01 7.46 8.40
C MET A 1 -28.67 6.78 8.57
N SER A 2 -27.90 6.61 7.50
CA SER A 2 -26.51 6.17 7.64
C SER A 2 -25.74 7.21 8.45
N PRO A 3 -24.83 6.81 9.35
CA PRO A 3 -24.01 7.77 10.09
C PRO A 3 -23.24 8.65 9.09
N SER A 4 -23.12 9.94 9.38
CA SER A 4 -22.37 10.92 8.56
C SER A 4 -20.93 11.11 9.01
N SER A 5 -20.56 10.53 10.15
CA SER A 5 -19.22 10.59 10.73
C SER A 5 -18.86 9.33 11.49
N GLN A 6 -17.57 9.16 11.74
CA GLN A 6 -16.99 8.14 12.58
C GLN A 6 -16.12 8.81 13.65
N THR A 7 -16.35 8.48 14.92
CA THR A 7 -15.48 8.90 16.02
C THR A 7 -14.67 7.71 16.52
N THR A 8 -13.35 7.85 16.53
CA THR A 8 -12.44 6.93 17.22
C THR A 8 -12.48 7.22 18.71
N ILE A 9 -12.75 6.19 19.51
CA ILE A 9 -12.84 6.28 20.97
C ILE A 9 -11.59 5.64 21.57
N ILE A 10 -10.97 6.32 22.54
CA ILE A 10 -9.85 5.78 23.29
C ILE A 10 -10.35 4.63 24.17
N PRO A 11 -9.90 3.37 23.98
CA PRO A 11 -10.54 2.24 24.66
C PRO A 11 -10.43 2.26 26.19
N HIS A 12 -9.39 2.86 26.76
CA HIS A 12 -9.20 2.86 28.21
C HIS A 12 -9.92 4.01 28.92
N SER A 13 -10.02 5.20 28.31
CA SER A 13 -10.70 6.37 28.92
C SER A 13 -12.13 6.55 28.44
N GLN A 14 -12.52 5.89 27.35
CA GLN A 14 -13.80 6.06 26.65
C GLN A 14 -14.03 7.48 26.12
N GLU A 15 -12.97 8.30 26.05
CA GLU A 15 -13.02 9.65 25.52
C GLU A 15 -12.88 9.64 23.99
N PRO A 16 -13.47 10.63 23.29
CA PRO A 16 -13.27 10.79 21.87
C PRO A 16 -11.83 11.21 21.56
N LEU A 17 -11.17 10.48 20.67
CA LEU A 17 -9.83 10.83 20.18
C LEU A 17 -9.92 11.75 18.96
N VAL A 18 -10.67 11.33 17.94
CA VAL A 18 -10.80 12.04 16.67
C VAL A 18 -12.12 11.68 16.00
N THR A 19 -12.76 12.65 15.35
CA THR A 19 -13.96 12.45 14.53
C THR A 19 -13.66 12.78 13.08
N HIS A 20 -13.98 11.85 12.19
CA HIS A 20 -13.89 12.01 10.74
C HIS A 20 -15.29 12.05 10.15
N GLN A 21 -15.54 12.99 9.23
CA GLN A 21 -16.77 12.98 8.43
C GLN A 21 -16.62 11.94 7.32
N TYR A 22 -17.68 11.19 7.04
CA TYR A 22 -17.71 10.37 5.85
C TYR A 22 -17.83 11.27 4.62
N PRO A 23 -17.14 10.92 3.52
CA PRO A 23 -17.32 11.63 2.27
C PRO A 23 -18.76 11.46 1.78
N SER A 24 -19.30 12.53 1.20
CA SER A 24 -20.53 12.48 0.41
C SER A 24 -20.36 11.60 -0.83
N VAL A 25 -21.46 11.22 -1.46
CA VAL A 25 -21.45 10.45 -2.72
C VAL A 25 -20.64 11.18 -3.81
N SER A 26 -20.80 12.50 -3.92
CA SER A 26 -20.05 13.30 -4.90
C SER A 26 -18.55 13.29 -4.63
N GLU A 27 -18.13 13.37 -3.36
CA GLU A 27 -16.71 13.31 -3.00
C GLU A 27 -16.10 11.93 -3.26
N LEU A 28 -16.88 10.86 -3.08
CA LEU A 28 -16.49 9.50 -3.44
C LEU A 28 -16.32 9.33 -4.95
N ASP A 29 -17.26 9.83 -5.75
CA ASP A 29 -17.17 9.79 -7.21
C ASP A 29 -15.93 10.56 -7.70
N ASP A 30 -15.69 11.75 -7.16
CA ASP A 30 -14.50 12.55 -7.46
C ASP A 30 -13.20 11.85 -7.04
N LEU A 31 -13.19 11.15 -5.90
CA LEU A 31 -12.04 10.37 -5.45
C LEU A 31 -11.73 9.22 -6.42
N VAL A 32 -12.75 8.49 -6.89
CA VAL A 32 -12.58 7.41 -7.87
C VAL A 32 -12.03 7.96 -9.18
N LEU A 33 -12.58 9.08 -9.67
CA LEU A 33 -12.10 9.74 -10.89
C LEU A 33 -10.65 10.20 -10.78
N ARG A 34 -10.27 10.85 -9.66
CA ARG A 34 -8.89 11.28 -9.41
C ARG A 34 -7.94 10.09 -9.32
N SER A 35 -8.35 9.00 -8.66
CA SER A 35 -7.55 7.78 -8.55
C SER A 35 -7.30 7.15 -9.91
N GLY A 36 -8.32 7.10 -10.78
CA GLY A 36 -8.18 6.61 -12.15
C GLY A 36 -7.24 7.48 -13.01
N LYS A 37 -7.30 8.81 -12.87
CA LYS A 37 -6.36 9.73 -13.55
C LYS A 37 -4.93 9.54 -13.05
N ALA A 38 -4.74 9.47 -11.74
CA ALA A 38 -3.42 9.27 -11.12
C ALA A 38 -2.81 7.93 -11.55
N GLN A 39 -3.60 6.84 -11.58
CA GLN A 39 -3.11 5.53 -12.00
C GLN A 39 -2.65 5.51 -13.45
N LYS A 40 -3.36 6.20 -14.36
CA LYS A 40 -2.95 6.32 -15.78
C LYS A 40 -1.62 7.04 -15.95
N ALA A 41 -1.32 8.03 -15.11
CA ALA A 41 -0.01 8.69 -15.10
C ALA A 41 1.05 7.80 -14.44
N TRP A 42 0.70 7.18 -13.30
CA TRP A 42 1.59 6.32 -12.52
C TRP A 42 2.09 5.13 -13.32
N LYS A 43 1.26 4.59 -14.22
CA LYS A 43 1.65 3.44 -15.05
C LYS A 43 2.78 3.69 -16.05
N ASN A 44 3.19 4.94 -16.22
CA ASN A 44 4.32 5.33 -17.07
C ASN A 44 5.57 5.69 -16.25
N VAL A 45 5.50 5.67 -14.92
CA VAL A 45 6.66 5.86 -14.05
C VAL A 45 7.56 4.63 -14.15
N SER A 46 8.88 4.81 -14.13
CA SER A 46 9.83 3.69 -14.17
C SER A 46 9.70 2.82 -12.91
N LEU A 47 10.02 1.51 -13.01
CA LEU A 47 10.06 0.67 -11.81
C LEU A 47 11.08 1.20 -10.79
N GLU A 48 12.24 1.65 -11.26
CA GLU A 48 13.29 2.23 -10.42
C GLU A 48 12.77 3.40 -9.57
N ASP A 49 12.06 4.35 -10.18
CA ASP A 49 11.54 5.52 -9.44
C ASP A 49 10.44 5.13 -8.45
N ARG A 50 9.63 4.13 -8.77
CA ARG A 50 8.67 3.58 -7.80
C ARG A 50 9.35 2.91 -6.63
N LEU A 51 10.43 2.17 -6.87
CA LEU A 51 11.23 1.57 -5.80
C LEU A 51 11.88 2.64 -4.93
N LYS A 52 12.38 3.74 -5.51
CA LYS A 52 12.88 4.90 -4.73
C LYS A 52 11.78 5.50 -3.84
N ILE A 53 10.56 5.63 -4.37
CA ILE A 53 9.41 6.14 -3.59
C ILE A 53 9.04 5.17 -2.46
N GLY A 54 9.03 3.86 -2.74
CA GLY A 54 8.81 2.83 -1.72
C GLY A 54 9.89 2.81 -0.64
N GLN A 55 11.15 2.98 -1.03
CA GLN A 55 12.28 3.07 -0.11
C GLN A 55 12.17 4.31 0.79
N LYS A 56 11.82 5.47 0.19
CA LYS A 56 11.54 6.69 0.95
C LYS A 56 10.40 6.49 1.95
N PHE A 57 9.31 5.82 1.54
CA PHE A 57 8.22 5.47 2.46
C PHE A 57 8.72 4.67 3.67
N VAL A 58 9.58 3.67 3.46
CA VAL A 58 10.17 2.87 4.54
C VAL A 58 11.01 3.74 5.50
N GLU A 59 11.79 4.67 4.96
CA GLU A 59 12.62 5.60 5.74
C GLU A 59 11.78 6.53 6.61
N GLU A 60 10.77 7.17 6.02
CA GLU A 60 9.85 8.08 6.73
C GLU A 60 9.05 7.31 7.79
N PHE A 61 8.55 6.12 7.47
CA PHE A 61 7.81 5.28 8.42
C PHE A 61 8.69 4.88 9.61
N LYS A 62 9.96 4.54 9.36
CA LYS A 62 10.93 4.24 10.42
C LYS A 62 11.24 5.46 11.29
N ALA A 63 11.28 6.66 10.71
CA ALA A 63 11.50 7.89 11.47
C ALA A 63 10.38 8.18 12.48
N MET A 64 9.18 7.65 12.23
CA MET A 64 7.99 7.79 13.09
C MET A 64 7.88 6.70 14.18
N ASP A 65 8.91 5.88 14.41
CA ASP A 65 8.89 4.75 15.37
C ASP A 65 8.59 5.17 16.82
N ASN A 66 8.80 6.44 17.18
CA ASN A 66 8.45 6.97 18.51
C ASN A 66 6.97 7.38 18.63
N ASP A 67 6.35 7.81 17.54
CA ASP A 67 5.00 8.40 17.55
C ASP A 67 3.91 7.35 17.29
N ILE A 68 4.16 6.46 16.33
CA ILE A 68 3.20 5.43 15.90
C ILE A 68 2.77 4.50 17.05
N PRO A 69 3.66 3.97 17.92
CA PRO A 69 3.25 3.11 19.04
C PRO A 69 2.25 3.76 19.98
N LEU A 70 2.44 5.07 20.26
CA LEU A 70 1.56 5.81 21.15
C LEU A 70 0.20 6.04 20.49
N GLU A 71 0.18 6.40 19.21
CA GLU A 71 -1.05 6.58 18.45
C GLU A 71 -1.87 5.29 18.34
N LEU A 72 -1.22 4.15 18.05
CA LEU A 72 -1.89 2.84 18.07
C LEU A 72 -2.49 2.53 19.45
N THR A 73 -1.77 2.82 20.52
CA THR A 73 -2.28 2.62 21.89
C THR A 73 -3.53 3.46 22.14
N LYS A 74 -3.52 4.74 21.77
CA LYS A 74 -4.69 5.61 21.92
C LYS A 74 -5.89 5.12 21.10
N GLN A 75 -5.65 4.67 19.87
CA GLN A 75 -6.72 4.31 18.94
C GLN A 75 -7.34 2.94 19.20
N MET A 76 -6.54 1.94 19.61
CA MET A 76 -7.01 0.55 19.72
C MET A 76 -6.64 -0.14 21.04
N GLY A 77 -6.01 0.57 21.98
CA GLY A 77 -5.84 0.13 23.36
C GLY A 77 -4.72 -0.90 23.57
N ARG A 78 -3.98 -1.30 22.53
CA ARG A 78 -2.82 -2.18 22.72
C ARG A 78 -1.73 -1.44 23.52
N PRO A 79 -1.16 -2.04 24.58
CA PRO A 79 -0.05 -1.43 25.30
C PRO A 79 1.10 -1.04 24.37
N VAL A 80 1.68 0.15 24.58
CA VAL A 80 2.81 0.68 23.78
C VAL A 80 3.93 -0.34 23.60
N SER A 81 4.26 -1.07 24.67
CA SER A 81 5.31 -2.11 24.69
C SER A 81 5.07 -3.27 23.71
N GLN A 82 3.82 -3.48 23.27
CA GLN A 82 3.44 -4.54 22.34
C GLN A 82 3.34 -4.05 20.87
N ASN A 83 3.47 -2.74 20.60
CA ASN A 83 3.36 -2.18 19.24
C ASN A 83 4.65 -2.30 18.41
N ALA A 84 5.82 -2.45 19.06
CA ALA A 84 7.10 -2.57 18.36
C ALA A 84 7.14 -3.74 17.35
N GLY A 85 6.43 -4.83 17.66
CA GLY A 85 6.33 -5.99 16.76
C GLY A 85 5.61 -5.68 15.44
N GLU A 86 4.59 -4.82 15.48
CA GLU A 86 3.85 -4.41 14.28
C GLU A 86 4.69 -3.51 13.37
N ILE A 87 5.39 -2.54 13.94
CA ILE A 87 6.24 -1.61 13.18
C ILE A 87 7.39 -2.37 12.53
N ARG A 88 8.10 -3.21 13.31
CA ARG A 88 9.15 -4.08 12.79
C ARG A 88 8.64 -4.99 11.68
N GLY A 89 7.50 -5.65 11.89
CA GLY A 89 6.90 -6.52 10.88
C GLY A 89 6.52 -5.75 9.60
N THR A 90 6.01 -4.52 9.75
CA THR A 90 5.66 -3.65 8.61
C THR A 90 6.90 -3.31 7.79
N LEU A 91 7.98 -2.88 8.46
CA LEU A 91 9.26 -2.57 7.83
C LEU A 91 9.89 -3.80 7.17
N GLU A 92 9.89 -4.95 7.83
CA GLU A 92 10.40 -6.22 7.28
C GLU A 92 9.65 -6.61 6.00
N ARG A 93 8.31 -6.55 6.02
CA ARG A 93 7.48 -6.85 4.85
C ARG A 93 7.72 -5.86 3.72
N ALA A 94 7.77 -4.57 4.03
CA ALA A 94 8.02 -3.53 3.04
C ALA A 94 9.38 -3.72 2.35
N ASN A 95 10.45 -3.86 3.13
CA ASN A 95 11.81 -4.08 2.61
C ASN A 95 11.90 -5.36 1.78
N TYR A 96 11.28 -6.45 2.25
CA TYR A 96 11.25 -7.69 1.49
C TYR A 96 10.56 -7.51 0.13
N MET A 97 9.37 -6.89 0.11
CA MET A 97 8.63 -6.65 -1.13
C MET A 97 9.41 -5.77 -2.12
N LEU A 98 10.12 -4.74 -1.63
CA LEU A 98 11.00 -3.91 -2.46
C LEU A 98 12.16 -4.74 -3.03
N SER A 99 12.80 -5.57 -2.20
CA SER A 99 13.96 -6.38 -2.61
C SER A 99 13.66 -7.40 -3.71
N ILE A 100 12.41 -7.91 -3.77
CA ILE A 100 12.00 -8.90 -4.77
C ILE A 100 11.27 -8.29 -5.96
N ALA A 101 10.99 -6.99 -5.96
CA ALA A 101 10.08 -6.36 -6.92
C ALA A 101 10.57 -6.51 -8.37
N GLU A 102 11.84 -6.24 -8.65
CA GLU A 102 12.42 -6.36 -10.00
C GLU A 102 12.27 -7.78 -10.55
N LYS A 103 12.70 -8.77 -9.77
CA LYS A 103 12.59 -10.18 -10.15
C LYS A 103 11.12 -10.60 -10.31
N SER A 104 10.27 -10.16 -9.39
CA SER A 104 8.84 -10.51 -9.38
C SER A 104 8.08 -9.90 -10.56
N LEU A 105 8.50 -8.73 -11.05
CA LEU A 105 7.83 -8.01 -12.14
C LEU A 105 8.45 -8.29 -13.52
N ALA A 106 9.66 -8.88 -13.57
CA ALA A 106 10.33 -9.22 -14.81
C ALA A 106 9.48 -10.15 -15.72
N PRO A 107 9.57 -10.00 -17.05
CA PRO A 107 8.94 -10.89 -18.00
C PRO A 107 9.39 -12.34 -17.80
N VAL A 108 8.46 -13.28 -17.94
CA VAL A 108 8.76 -14.72 -17.92
C VAL A 108 8.90 -15.18 -19.37
N GLU A 109 10.12 -15.50 -19.80
CA GLU A 109 10.38 -16.00 -21.15
C GLU A 109 9.89 -17.44 -21.32
N LEU A 110 9.21 -17.72 -22.44
CA LEU A 110 8.75 -19.04 -22.83
C LEU A 110 9.74 -19.62 -23.85
N LYS A 111 10.54 -20.59 -23.39
CA LYS A 111 11.67 -21.15 -24.16
C LYS A 111 11.25 -22.15 -25.22
N ASP A 112 10.11 -22.81 -25.05
CA ASP A 112 9.58 -23.78 -26.00
C ASP A 112 8.70 -23.07 -27.01
N THR A 113 9.28 -22.70 -28.15
CA THR A 113 8.53 -22.15 -29.29
C THR A 113 8.62 -23.12 -30.46
N ASP A 114 7.47 -23.36 -31.09
CA ASP A 114 7.29 -24.17 -32.28
C ASP A 114 7.83 -23.50 -33.56
N LYS A 115 8.30 -22.25 -33.44
CA LYS A 115 8.76 -21.41 -34.54
C LYS A 115 10.14 -20.81 -34.25
N PRO A 116 11.20 -21.28 -34.93
CA PRO A 116 12.52 -20.69 -34.84
C PRO A 116 12.49 -19.17 -35.07
N GLY A 117 13.13 -18.40 -34.19
CA GLY A 117 13.20 -16.94 -34.27
C GLY A 117 12.05 -16.18 -33.58
N PHE A 118 11.00 -16.86 -33.10
CA PHE A 118 9.95 -16.20 -32.31
C PHE A 118 10.29 -16.11 -30.82
N LYS A 119 10.26 -14.89 -30.26
CA LYS A 119 10.35 -14.66 -28.80
C LYS A 119 8.95 -14.61 -28.20
N ARG A 120 8.68 -15.48 -27.22
CA ARG A 120 7.45 -15.50 -26.44
C ARG A 120 7.76 -15.19 -24.98
N TYR A 121 6.93 -14.37 -24.33
CA TYR A 121 7.06 -14.08 -22.91
C TYR A 121 5.72 -13.70 -22.30
N ILE A 122 5.61 -13.83 -20.98
CA ILE A 122 4.49 -13.33 -20.18
C ILE A 122 4.99 -12.09 -19.44
N LYS A 123 4.31 -10.96 -19.66
CA LYS A 123 4.56 -9.70 -18.96
C LYS A 123 3.48 -9.47 -17.91
N ARG A 124 3.87 -8.81 -16.82
CA ARG A 124 2.94 -8.34 -15.79
C ARG A 124 2.58 -6.89 -16.08
N GLU A 125 1.29 -6.64 -16.17
CA GLU A 125 0.74 -5.30 -16.39
C GLU A 125 -0.07 -4.85 -15.18
N PRO A 126 -0.08 -3.54 -14.88
CA PRO A 126 -0.80 -3.01 -13.74
C PRO A 126 -2.30 -3.14 -13.97
N LEU A 127 -3.01 -3.68 -12.97
CA LEU A 127 -4.46 -3.91 -13.06
C LEU A 127 -5.27 -2.60 -13.14
N GLY A 128 -4.84 -1.56 -12.43
CA GLY A 128 -5.61 -0.32 -12.28
C GLY A 128 -5.61 0.18 -10.84
N VAL A 129 -6.70 0.87 -10.46
CA VAL A 129 -6.92 1.31 -9.09
C VAL A 129 -7.26 0.10 -8.21
N VAL A 130 -6.59 0.00 -7.06
CA VAL A 130 -6.81 -1.07 -6.08
C VAL A 130 -7.44 -0.49 -4.82
N PHE A 131 -8.57 -1.04 -4.40
CA PHE A 131 -9.23 -0.69 -3.14
C PHE A 131 -8.84 -1.68 -2.05
N VAL A 132 -8.30 -1.18 -0.93
CA VAL A 132 -7.80 -2.01 0.17
C VAL A 132 -8.67 -1.79 1.41
N ILE A 133 -9.23 -2.87 1.94
CA ILE A 133 -9.90 -2.89 3.24
C ILE A 133 -8.99 -3.66 4.21
N ALA A 134 -8.48 -2.98 5.22
CA ALA A 134 -7.62 -3.57 6.25
C ALA A 134 -8.33 -3.62 7.60
N PRO A 135 -8.11 -4.67 8.41
CA PRO A 135 -8.65 -4.73 9.76
C PRO A 135 -7.90 -3.80 10.72
N TRP A 136 -8.55 -3.43 11.82
CA TRP A 136 -8.03 -2.49 12.83
C TRP A 136 -7.01 -3.11 13.80
N ASN A 137 -6.89 -4.44 13.85
CA ASN A 137 -6.09 -5.11 14.87
C ASN A 137 -4.59 -5.08 14.59
N PHE A 138 -4.15 -4.89 13.35
CA PHE A 138 -2.74 -4.66 12.96
C PHE A 138 -2.73 -3.73 11.74
N PRO A 139 -3.16 -2.47 11.87
CA PRO A 139 -3.51 -1.61 10.75
C PRO A 139 -2.36 -1.39 9.77
N PHE A 140 -1.11 -1.27 10.23
CA PHE A 140 0.04 -1.09 9.34
C PHE A 140 0.49 -2.40 8.72
N LEU A 141 0.65 -3.44 9.54
CA LEU A 141 1.15 -4.74 9.06
C LEU A 141 0.18 -5.43 8.10
N THR A 142 -1.12 -5.26 8.28
CA THR A 142 -2.12 -5.87 7.39
C THR A 142 -2.29 -5.09 6.10
N SER A 143 -2.27 -3.75 6.16
CA SER A 143 -2.41 -2.90 4.98
C SER A 143 -1.17 -2.93 4.07
N ILE A 144 0.04 -2.97 4.63
CA ILE A 144 1.27 -2.86 3.85
C ILE A 144 1.42 -3.97 2.81
N ASN A 145 0.95 -5.18 3.13
CA ASN A 145 1.02 -6.36 2.26
C ASN A 145 0.22 -6.20 0.96
N SER A 146 -0.73 -5.25 0.92
CA SER A 146 -1.54 -4.96 -0.27
C SER A 146 -1.17 -3.61 -0.88
N VAL A 147 -0.99 -2.58 -0.05
CA VAL A 147 -0.75 -1.20 -0.49
C VAL A 147 0.59 -1.08 -1.22
N LEU A 148 1.68 -1.54 -0.61
CA LEU A 148 3.01 -1.39 -1.23
C LEU A 148 3.13 -2.14 -2.56
N PRO A 149 2.78 -3.44 -2.68
CA PRO A 149 2.91 -4.13 -3.95
C PRO A 149 1.96 -3.57 -5.02
N ALA A 150 0.77 -3.06 -4.66
CA ALA A 150 -0.09 -2.38 -5.62
C ALA A 150 0.56 -1.10 -6.19
N ILE A 151 1.22 -0.30 -5.33
CA ILE A 151 1.95 0.89 -5.74
C ILE A 151 3.15 0.50 -6.63
N ILE A 152 3.96 -0.48 -6.22
CA ILE A 152 5.18 -0.89 -6.94
C ILE A 152 4.88 -1.63 -8.25
N ALA A 153 3.85 -2.47 -8.30
CA ALA A 153 3.42 -3.14 -9.53
C ALA A 153 2.77 -2.18 -10.54
N GLY A 154 2.41 -0.98 -10.09
CA GLY A 154 1.58 0.01 -10.79
C GLY A 154 2.07 0.55 -12.13
N ALA A 155 3.04 -0.06 -12.85
CA ALA A 155 3.40 0.33 -14.20
C ALA A 155 3.60 -0.79 -15.20
N GLU A 156 3.55 -0.37 -16.46
CA GLU A 156 3.83 -1.16 -17.62
C GLU A 156 5.34 -1.43 -17.75
N PHE A 157 5.79 -2.65 -17.46
CA PHE A 157 7.21 -3.02 -17.58
C PHE A 157 7.55 -3.38 -19.04
N GLY A 158 8.01 -2.42 -19.84
CA GLY A 158 8.48 -2.67 -21.20
C GLY A 158 9.51 -1.63 -21.65
N HIS A 159 10.73 -2.07 -21.95
CA HIS A 159 11.63 -1.29 -22.79
C HIS A 159 11.04 -1.27 -24.20
N SER A 160 10.82 -0.05 -24.72
CA SER A 160 10.76 0.20 -26.17
C SER A 160 12.06 -0.23 -26.84
#